data_AF-A0A955UK37-F1
#
_entry.id   AF-A0A955UK37-F1
#
_cell.length_a   1.000
_cell.length_b   1.000
_cell.length_c   1.000
_cell.angle_alpha   90.00
_cell.angle_beta   90.00
_cell.angle_gamma   90.00
#
_symmetry.space_group_name_H-M   'P 1'
#
loop_
_entity.id
_entity.type
_entity.pdbx_description
1 polymer ?
#
loop_
_entity_poly.entity_id
_entity_poly.type
_entity_poly.pdbx_seq_one_letter_code
_entity_poly.pdbx_strand_id
1 'polypeptide(L)'
;VFETNFRFGCEADDPMNALGFDARINPMGARLRAIFSSDIGHWDVVDMAETVEEAWELVDRGLLTEADFRDFTFTNAATMWAEPMPSFFEGTVVEQSVKGLVGA
;
A
#
# COMPACT_ATOMS: atom_id res chain seq x y z
N VAL A 1 -9.67 14.35 5.24
CA VAL A 1 -9.47 14.41 3.76
C VAL A 1 -8.23 13.62 3.37
N PHE A 2 -7.01 14.03 3.76
CA PHE A 2 -5.78 13.33 3.36
C PHE A 2 -5.62 11.93 3.95
N GLU A 3 -6.00 11.71 5.20
CA GLU A 3 -5.91 10.38 5.83
C GLU A 3 -6.92 9.35 5.27
N THR A 4 -8.05 9.82 4.74
CA THR A 4 -9.17 8.94 4.33
C THR A 4 -9.30 8.83 2.82
N ASN A 5 -9.25 9.96 2.12
CA ASN A 5 -9.64 10.04 0.71
C ASN A 5 -8.42 10.14 -0.23
N PHE A 6 -7.25 10.50 0.29
CA PHE A 6 -6.05 10.65 -0.54
C PHE A 6 -5.28 9.34 -0.59
N ARG A 7 -5.22 8.76 -1.78
CA ARG A 7 -4.53 7.51 -2.11
C ARG A 7 -3.64 7.76 -3.31
N PHE A 8 -2.43 7.22 -3.28
CA PHE A 8 -1.43 7.46 -4.31
C PHE A 8 -0.53 6.24 -4.44
N GLY A 9 -0.14 5.93 -5.67
CA GLY A 9 0.84 4.89 -5.96
C GLY A 9 2.24 5.38 -5.63
N CYS A 10 3.07 4.47 -5.14
CA CYS A 10 4.48 4.71 -4.89
C CYS A 10 5.31 3.59 -5.50
N GLU A 11 6.45 3.97 -6.06
CA GLU A 11 7.49 3.07 -6.53
C GLU A 11 7.90 2.09 -5.42
N ALA A 12 8.31 0.88 -5.84
CA ALA A 12 8.47 -0.27 -4.97
C ALA A 12 9.44 -0.03 -3.79
N ASP A 13 10.67 0.32 -4.10
CA ASP A 13 11.83 0.34 -3.21
C ASP A 13 12.13 1.73 -2.63
N ASP A 14 11.35 2.75 -3.00
CA ASP A 14 11.56 4.11 -2.51
C ASP A 14 11.44 4.17 -0.97
N PRO A 15 12.52 4.49 -0.23
CA PRO A 15 12.48 4.60 1.23
C PRO A 15 11.54 5.70 1.72
N MET A 16 11.17 6.67 0.87
CA MET A 16 10.22 7.73 1.20
C MET A 16 8.80 7.19 1.42
N ASN A 17 8.49 5.97 0.98
CA ASN A 17 7.23 5.28 1.27
C ASN A 17 6.94 5.25 2.79
N ALA A 18 7.99 5.09 3.61
CA ALA A 18 7.87 5.06 5.07
C ALA A 18 7.29 6.34 5.68
N LEU A 19 7.48 7.49 5.03
CA LEU A 19 6.93 8.76 5.51
C LEU A 19 5.40 8.77 5.49
N GLY A 20 4.77 7.98 4.61
CA GLY A 20 3.31 7.83 4.59
C GLY A 20 2.77 7.21 5.88
N PHE A 21 3.55 6.40 6.58
CA PHE A 21 3.11 5.61 7.73
C PHE A 21 3.63 6.12 9.08
N ASP A 22 4.60 7.03 9.09
CA ASP A 22 5.25 7.52 10.30
C ASP A 22 4.44 8.61 11.02
N ALA A 23 3.65 8.20 12.02
CA ALA A 23 2.85 9.08 12.85
C ALA A 23 3.68 10.05 13.74
N ARG A 24 5.00 9.86 13.87
CA ARG A 24 5.86 10.76 14.67
C ARG A 24 6.16 12.05 13.93
N ILE A 25 6.20 11.99 12.60
CA ILE A 25 6.54 13.13 11.73
C ILE A 25 5.31 13.74 11.07
N ASN A 26 4.28 12.93 10.80
CA ASN A 26 3.10 13.40 10.11
C ASN A 26 2.24 14.30 11.03
N PRO A 27 1.75 15.45 10.53
CA PRO A 27 0.87 16.31 11.30
C PRO A 27 -0.34 15.53 11.83
N MET A 28 -0.68 15.79 13.10
CA MET A 28 -1.79 15.13 13.79
C MET A 28 -1.63 13.60 13.94
N GLY A 29 -0.43 13.06 13.69
CA GLY A 29 -0.19 11.62 13.70
C GLY A 29 -0.84 10.87 12.54
N ALA A 30 -1.17 11.59 11.46
CA ALA A 30 -1.87 11.02 10.32
C ALA A 30 -1.05 9.90 9.65
N ARG A 31 -1.76 8.86 9.20
CA ARG A 31 -1.20 7.79 8.38
C ARG A 31 -1.86 7.83 7.00
N LEU A 32 -1.06 8.05 5.97
CA LEU A 32 -1.53 8.21 4.60
C LEU A 32 -1.77 6.84 3.94
N ARG A 33 -2.62 6.82 2.92
CA ARG A 33 -3.00 5.59 2.20
C ARG A 33 -2.12 5.39 0.96
N ALA A 34 -0.81 5.26 1.17
CA ALA A 34 0.15 4.92 0.11
C ALA A 34 -0.10 3.50 -0.41
N ILE A 35 0.06 3.29 -1.72
CA ILE A 35 -0.22 2.04 -2.41
C ILE A 35 1.04 1.61 -3.18
N PHE A 36 1.42 0.33 -3.07
CA PHE A 36 2.45 -0.25 -3.91
C PHE A 36 2.10 -0.11 -5.40
N SER A 37 3.02 0.48 -6.14
CA SER A 37 2.95 0.63 -7.60
C SER A 37 4.35 0.39 -8.14
N SER A 38 4.58 -0.81 -8.67
CA SER A 38 5.91 -1.31 -9.05
C SER A 38 6.74 -0.42 -9.98
N ASP A 39 6.09 0.49 -10.74
CA ASP A 39 6.67 1.23 -11.87
C ASP A 39 7.63 0.39 -12.73
N ILE A 40 7.23 -0.86 -13.01
CA ILE A 40 8.11 -1.94 -13.51
C ILE A 40 8.77 -1.64 -14.87
N GLY A 41 8.28 -0.63 -15.59
CA GLY A 41 8.85 -0.15 -16.84
C GLY A 41 9.75 1.08 -16.70
N HIS A 42 10.03 1.54 -15.48
CA HIS A 42 10.93 2.64 -15.21
C HIS A 42 12.38 2.27 -15.55
N TRP A 43 13.22 3.28 -15.76
CA TRP A 43 14.57 3.09 -16.31
C TRP A 43 15.59 2.59 -15.28
N ASP A 44 15.29 2.74 -14.00
CA ASP A 44 16.06 2.31 -12.83
C ASP A 44 15.65 0.92 -12.30
N VAL A 45 14.51 0.39 -12.72
CA VAL A 45 14.14 -1.03 -12.51
C VAL A 45 14.97 -1.91 -13.44
N VAL A 46 16.10 -2.40 -12.93
CA VAL A 46 17.05 -3.23 -13.70
C VAL A 46 16.63 -4.70 -13.81
N ASP A 47 15.89 -5.21 -12.82
CA ASP A 47 15.26 -6.53 -12.84
C ASP A 47 13.77 -6.43 -12.50
N MET A 48 12.93 -6.71 -13.49
CA MET A 48 11.48 -6.65 -13.35
C MET A 48 10.92 -7.75 -12.44
N ALA A 49 11.66 -8.85 -12.23
CA ALA A 49 11.25 -9.95 -11.37
C ALA A 49 11.33 -9.59 -9.87
N GLU A 50 12.12 -8.57 -9.52
CA GLU A 50 12.48 -8.28 -8.12
C GLU A 50 11.62 -7.17 -7.50
N THR A 51 10.78 -6.46 -8.27
CA THR A 51 10.00 -5.29 -7.78
C THR A 51 9.18 -5.52 -6.51
N VAL A 52 8.68 -6.73 -6.25
CA VAL A 52 7.92 -7.03 -5.03
C VAL A 52 8.84 -7.34 -3.84
N GLU A 53 9.95 -8.04 -4.06
CA GLU A 53 10.92 -8.33 -3.00
C GLU A 53 11.71 -7.07 -2.60
N GLU A 54 12.03 -6.21 -3.56
CA GLU A 54 12.66 -4.91 -3.31
C GLU A 54 11.79 -4.01 -2.41
N ALA A 55 10.46 -4.02 -2.59
CA ALA A 55 9.55 -3.34 -1.68
C ALA A 55 9.58 -3.93 -0.26
N TRP A 56 9.79 -5.25 -0.11
CA TRP A 56 9.90 -5.90 1.20
C TRP A 56 11.15 -5.46 1.96
N GLU A 57 12.20 -5.00 1.29
CA GLU A 57 13.39 -4.49 1.96
C GLU A 57 13.10 -3.31 2.90
N LEU A 58 12.01 -2.55 2.66
CA LEU A 58 11.54 -1.52 3.58
C LEU A 58 11.19 -2.10 4.96
N VAL A 59 10.69 -3.33 5.01
CA VAL A 59 10.43 -4.08 6.25
C VAL A 59 11.75 -4.57 6.85
N ASP A 60 12.60 -5.21 6.05
CA ASP A 60 13.88 -5.75 6.54
C ASP A 60 14.80 -4.66 7.11
N ARG A 61 14.75 -3.45 6.54
CA ARG A 61 15.48 -2.26 7.00
C ARG A 61 14.80 -1.55 8.18
N GLY A 62 13.63 -2.01 8.60
CA GLY A 62 12.86 -1.46 9.73
C GLY A 62 12.23 -0.09 9.46
N LEU A 63 12.05 0.27 8.19
CA LEU A 63 11.37 1.51 7.78
C LEU A 63 9.85 1.36 7.82
N LEU A 64 9.37 0.16 7.47
CA LEU A 64 7.97 -0.26 7.60
C LEU A 64 7.87 -1.43 8.58
N THR A 65 6.75 -1.51 9.29
CA THR A 65 6.35 -2.76 9.95
C THR A 65 5.66 -3.68 8.94
N GLU A 66 5.53 -4.98 9.25
CA GLU A 66 4.75 -5.90 8.42
C GLU A 66 3.29 -5.45 8.24
N ALA A 67 2.72 -4.79 9.25
CA ALA A 67 1.38 -4.23 9.19
C ALA A 67 1.31 -3.04 8.21
N ASP A 68 2.30 -2.15 8.24
CA ASP A 68 2.41 -1.06 7.26
C ASP A 68 2.56 -1.64 5.84
N PHE A 69 3.39 -2.67 5.68
CA PHE A 69 3.62 -3.31 4.39
C PHE A 69 2.36 -4.01 3.85
N ARG A 70 1.58 -4.66 4.72
CA ARG A 70 0.25 -5.18 4.36
C ARG A 70 -0.68 -4.07 3.88
N ASP A 71 -0.66 -2.92 4.55
CA ASP A 71 -1.51 -1.80 4.15
C ASP A 71 -1.06 -1.18 2.83
N PHE A 72 0.26 -1.05 2.63
CA PHE A 72 0.90 -0.58 1.41
C PHE A 72 0.61 -1.47 0.20
N THR A 73 0.78 -2.78 0.33
CA THR A 73 0.69 -3.73 -0.80
C THR A 73 -0.72 -4.25 -1.06
N PHE A 74 -1.62 -4.19 -0.07
CA PHE A 74 -2.96 -4.78 -0.19
C PHE A 74 -4.08 -3.88 0.34
N THR A 75 -4.10 -3.56 1.63
CA THR A 75 -5.29 -2.94 2.27
C THR A 75 -5.71 -1.63 1.60
N ASN A 76 -4.75 -0.73 1.33
CA ASN A 76 -5.05 0.59 0.78
C ASN A 76 -5.61 0.49 -0.65
N ALA A 77 -5.06 -0.41 -1.48
CA ALA A 77 -5.51 -0.65 -2.84
C ALA A 77 -6.88 -1.34 -2.87
N ALA A 78 -7.08 -2.37 -2.04
CA ALA A 78 -8.34 -3.10 -1.95
C ALA A 78 -9.49 -2.20 -1.48
N THR A 79 -9.28 -1.44 -0.40
CA THR A 79 -10.31 -0.53 0.13
C THR A 79 -10.62 0.63 -0.81
N MET A 80 -9.66 1.08 -1.63
CA MET A 80 -9.90 2.13 -2.64
C MET A 80 -11.05 1.79 -3.58
N TRP A 81 -11.09 0.54 -4.05
CA TRP A 81 -12.11 0.07 -4.98
C TRP A 81 -13.37 -0.42 -4.25
N ALA A 82 -13.21 -1.06 -3.09
CA ALA A 82 -14.30 -1.70 -2.38
C ALA A 82 -15.17 -0.72 -1.56
N GLU A 83 -14.61 0.37 -1.00
CA GLU A 83 -15.39 1.37 -0.24
C GLU A 83 -16.55 1.99 -1.06
N PRO A 84 -16.35 2.47 -2.30
CA PRO A 84 -17.45 3.00 -3.12
C PRO A 84 -18.29 1.92 -3.82
N MET A 85 -17.77 0.70 -3.97
CA MET A 85 -18.45 -0.41 -4.64
C MET A 85 -18.13 -1.74 -3.92
N PRO A 86 -18.90 -2.11 -2.87
CA PRO A 86 -18.61 -3.30 -2.06
C PRO A 86 -18.58 -4.62 -2.85
N SER A 87 -19.26 -4.68 -3.99
CA SER A 87 -19.29 -5.84 -4.87
C SER A 87 -18.11 -5.92 -5.85
N PHE A 88 -17.20 -4.95 -5.88
CA PHE A 88 -16.13 -4.84 -6.89
C PHE A 88 -15.29 -6.12 -7.03
N PHE A 89 -15.03 -6.82 -5.92
CA PHE A 89 -14.21 -8.04 -5.88
C PHE A 89 -15.03 -9.34 -5.84
N GLU A 90 -16.35 -9.31 -6.04
CA GLU A 90 -17.18 -10.52 -6.06
C GLU A 90 -16.73 -11.50 -7.15
N GLY A 91 -16.65 -12.79 -6.79
CA GLY A 91 -16.19 -13.86 -7.65
C GLY A 91 -14.66 -13.93 -7.85
N THR A 92 -13.90 -13.00 -7.27
CA THR A 92 -12.43 -13.03 -7.34
C THR A 92 -11.82 -13.89 -6.23
N VAL A 93 -10.57 -14.35 -6.43
CA VAL A 93 -9.84 -15.11 -5.42
C VAL A 93 -9.57 -14.33 -4.12
N VAL A 94 -9.67 -13.00 -4.16
CA VAL A 94 -9.45 -12.11 -3.01
C VAL A 94 -10.75 -11.65 -2.35
N GLU A 95 -11.93 -12.07 -2.84
CA GLU A 95 -13.23 -11.59 -2.37
C GLU A 95 -13.36 -11.63 -0.85
N GLN A 96 -13.05 -12.78 -0.23
CA GLN A 96 -13.19 -12.97 1.21
C GLN A 96 -12.18 -12.12 2.00
N SER A 97 -10.95 -12.02 1.49
CA SER A 97 -9.91 -11.16 2.09
C SER A 97 -10.34 -9.70 2.10
N VAL A 98 -10.95 -9.22 1.01
CA VAL A 98 -11.44 -7.85 0.91
C VAL A 98 -12.69 -7.62 1.75
N LYS A 99 -13.65 -8.56 1.78
CA LYS A 99 -14.84 -8.46 2.66
C LYS A 99 -14.46 -8.29 4.13
N GLY A 100 -13.36 -8.89 4.58
CA GLY A 100 -12.82 -8.69 5.92
C GLY A 100 -12.24 -7.30 6.19
N LEU A 101 -11.97 -6.49 5.15
CA LEU A 101 -11.47 -5.12 5.26
C LEU A 101 -12.58 -4.07 5.24
N VAL A 102 -13.60 -4.29 4.41
CA VAL A 102 -14.78 -3.42 4.26
C VAL A 102 -15.95 -4.03 5.02
N GLY A 103 -15.98 -3.83 6.34
CA GLY A 103 -16.98 -4.47 7.20
C GLY A 103 -16.82 -4.24 8.70
N ALA A 104 -16.41 -3.03 9.10
CA ALA A 104 -16.54 -2.52 10.48
C ALA A 104 -17.45 -1.29 10.48
#